data_AF-A0A0F9L896-F1
#
_entry.id   AF-A0A0F9L896-F1
#
_cell.length_a   1.000
_cell.length_b   1.000
_cell.length_c   1.000
_cell.angle_alpha   90.00
_cell.angle_beta   90.00
_cell.angle_gamma   90.00
#
_symmetry.space_group_name_H-M   'P 1'
#
loop_
_entity.id
_entity.type
_entity.pdbx_description
1 polymer ?
#
loop_
_entity_poly.entity_id
_entity_poly.type
_entity_poly.pdbx_seq_one_letter_code
_entity_poly.pdbx_strand_id
1 'polypeptide(L)'
;MSKIKVRVNHTPSFTEYTITGSELALKYERLGVAMPFPRSDHWYYYTDDKGWAKVLSYLVFSNALYKADKFDCEDFALKAQTKCAELFGLNTLRYTYGNTPWGAHGFNSLFSAGSFILFEPNAQFQETQGAPIFNWGENDYKPTHVLL
;
A
#
# COMPACT_ATOMS: atom_id res chain seq x y z
N MET A 1 -14.99 3.41 -41.56
CA MET A 1 -14.56 4.23 -40.41
C MET A 1 -14.43 3.34 -39.19
N SER A 2 -13.23 3.18 -38.64
CA SER A 2 -13.00 2.43 -37.39
C SER A 2 -13.53 3.23 -36.21
N LYS A 3 -14.44 2.65 -35.40
CA LYS A 3 -14.93 3.30 -34.18
C LYS A 3 -13.88 3.16 -33.09
N ILE A 4 -13.36 4.28 -32.58
CA ILE A 4 -12.50 4.32 -31.40
C ILE A 4 -13.34 3.83 -30.21
N LYS A 5 -12.95 2.71 -29.61
CA LYS A 5 -13.55 2.22 -28.35
C LYS A 5 -12.84 2.88 -27.19
N VAL A 6 -13.46 3.89 -26.59
CA VAL A 6 -13.02 4.43 -25.30
C VAL A 6 -13.51 3.47 -24.21
N ARG A 7 -12.60 2.91 -23.41
CA ARG A 7 -12.96 2.17 -22.20
C ARG A 7 -13.06 3.17 -21.05
N VAL A 8 -14.24 3.24 -20.44
CA VAL A 8 -14.41 3.91 -19.14
C VAL A 8 -14.01 2.90 -18.07
N ASN A 9 -12.91 3.16 -17.36
CA ASN A 9 -12.58 2.39 -16.17
C ASN A 9 -13.49 2.88 -15.04
N HIS A 10 -14.39 2.03 -14.57
CA HIS A 10 -15.20 2.34 -13.41
C HIS A 10 -14.33 2.25 -12.16
N THR A 11 -14.05 3.40 -11.54
CA THR A 11 -13.50 3.46 -10.19
C THR A 11 -14.60 3.03 -9.20
N PRO A 12 -14.35 2.07 -8.29
CA PRO A 12 -15.30 1.69 -7.27
C PRO A 12 -15.62 2.89 -6.38
N SER A 13 -16.88 2.99 -5.91
CA SER A 13 -17.25 3.99 -4.92
C SER A 13 -16.87 3.54 -3.51
N PHE A 14 -16.35 4.47 -2.73
CA PHE A 14 -16.00 4.30 -1.32
C PHE A 14 -16.13 5.65 -0.60
N THR A 15 -16.16 5.61 0.73
CA THR A 15 -16.13 6.83 1.54
C THR A 15 -14.69 7.26 1.71
N GLU A 16 -14.41 8.52 1.39
CA GLU A 16 -13.10 9.13 1.58
C GLU A 16 -13.05 9.85 2.92
N TYR A 17 -11.91 9.73 3.59
CA TYR A 17 -11.57 10.42 4.82
C TYR A 17 -10.20 11.07 4.66
N THR A 18 -9.89 12.04 5.53
CA THR A 18 -8.62 12.74 5.52
C THR A 18 -7.94 12.69 6.88
N ILE A 19 -6.61 12.69 6.86
CA ILE A 19 -5.75 12.82 8.02
C ILE A 19 -4.63 13.81 7.70
N THR A 20 -4.25 14.64 8.67
CA THR A 20 -3.09 15.53 8.45
C THR A 20 -1.82 14.70 8.38
N GLY A 21 -0.85 15.14 7.57
CA GLY A 21 0.46 14.48 7.52
C GLY A 21 1.15 14.44 8.89
N SER A 22 0.88 15.43 9.75
CA SER A 22 1.48 15.49 11.10
C SER A 22 0.89 14.42 12.00
N GLU A 23 -0.43 14.24 11.94
CA GLU A 23 -1.10 13.20 12.71
C GLU A 23 -0.72 11.80 12.21
N LEU A 24 -0.64 11.60 10.89
CA LEU A 24 -0.22 10.33 10.31
C LEU A 24 1.22 9.97 10.69
N ALA A 25 2.14 10.94 10.64
CA ALA A 25 3.53 10.78 11.07
C ALA A 25 3.62 10.39 12.55
N LEU A 26 2.90 11.09 13.44
CA LEU A 26 2.86 10.75 14.87
C LEU A 26 2.38 9.31 15.11
N LYS A 27 1.46 8.80 14.29
CA LYS A 27 1.00 7.41 14.40
C LYS A 27 2.10 6.41 14.01
N TYR A 28 2.88 6.69 12.95
CA TYR A 28 4.05 5.87 12.59
C TYR A 28 5.15 5.92 13.66
N GLU A 29 5.47 7.10 14.18
CA GLU A 29 6.50 7.28 15.22
C GLU A 29 6.17 6.50 16.48
N ARG A 30 4.90 6.49 16.89
CA ARG A 30 4.42 5.71 18.05
C ARG A 30 4.58 4.20 17.86
N LEU A 31 4.68 3.73 16.62
CA LEU A 31 4.97 2.35 16.28
C LEU A 31 6.46 2.07 16.09
N GLY A 32 7.32 3.07 16.33
CA GLY A 32 8.76 2.96 16.15
C GLY A 32 9.21 2.99 14.68
N VAL A 33 8.37 3.49 13.77
CA VAL A 33 8.71 3.59 12.35
C VAL A 33 9.29 4.95 12.03
N ALA A 34 10.49 4.95 11.45
CA ALA A 34 11.17 6.15 11.04
C ALA A 34 10.66 6.66 9.69
N MET A 35 10.72 7.98 9.51
CA MET A 35 10.47 8.64 8.22
C MET A 35 11.78 9.27 7.76
N PRO A 36 12.51 8.63 6.83
CA PRO A 36 13.85 9.08 6.44
C PRO A 36 13.83 10.39 5.63
N PHE A 37 12.65 10.80 5.13
CA PHE A 37 12.47 12.03 4.37
C PHE A 37 11.37 12.91 5.00
N PRO A 38 11.39 14.23 4.75
CA PRO A 38 10.27 15.10 5.07
C PRO A 38 9.00 14.62 4.37
N ARG A 39 7.86 14.89 5.02
CA ARG A 39 6.53 14.59 4.49
C ARG A 39 6.29 15.37 3.21
N SER A 40 5.74 14.70 2.20
CA SER A 40 5.44 15.32 0.91
C SER A 40 4.13 16.11 0.90
N ASP A 41 3.14 15.70 1.70
CA ASP A 41 1.79 16.27 1.68
C ASP A 41 1.36 16.83 3.05
N HIS A 42 0.47 17.84 3.01
CA HIS A 42 -0.17 18.36 4.22
C HIS A 42 -1.35 17.47 4.67
N TRP A 43 -2.06 16.90 3.70
CA TRP A 43 -3.25 16.08 3.88
C TRP A 43 -3.09 14.76 3.14
N TYR A 44 -3.50 13.69 3.80
CA TYR A 44 -3.52 12.35 3.24
C TYR A 44 -4.96 11.82 3.22
N TYR A 45 -5.29 11.11 2.16
CA TYR A 45 -6.61 10.59 1.86
C TYR A 45 -6.63 9.07 2.03
N TYR A 46 -7.63 8.58 2.75
CA TYR A 46 -7.81 7.16 3.05
C TYR A 46 -9.28 6.78 2.99
N THR A 47 -9.55 5.49 3.09
CA THR A 47 -10.91 4.96 3.17
C THR A 47 -11.03 3.98 4.35
N ASP A 48 -12.24 3.54 4.65
CA ASP A 48 -12.47 2.52 5.69
C ASP A 48 -12.14 1.11 5.17
N ASP A 49 -12.27 0.10 6.03
CA ASP A 49 -11.96 -1.29 5.68
C ASP A 49 -12.78 -1.80 4.48
N LYS A 50 -14.03 -1.34 4.34
CA LYS A 50 -14.90 -1.70 3.21
C LYS A 50 -14.43 -1.06 1.91
N GLY A 51 -13.95 0.18 1.97
CA GLY A 51 -13.33 0.85 0.83
C GLY A 51 -12.02 0.18 0.43
N TRP A 52 -11.15 -0.13 1.40
CA TRP A 52 -9.87 -0.80 1.14
C TRP A 52 -10.08 -2.18 0.52
N ALA A 53 -11.06 -2.96 0.99
CA ALA A 53 -11.41 -4.25 0.38
C ALA A 53 -11.75 -4.13 -1.13
N LYS A 54 -12.37 -3.03 -1.56
CA LYS A 54 -12.62 -2.76 -2.99
C LYS A 54 -11.34 -2.35 -3.72
N VAL A 55 -10.58 -1.43 -3.14
CA VAL A 55 -9.37 -0.82 -3.73
C VAL A 55 -8.25 -1.85 -3.93
N LEU A 56 -7.92 -2.63 -2.90
CA LEU A 56 -6.72 -3.49 -2.89
C LEU A 56 -6.75 -4.59 -3.95
N SER A 57 -7.94 -5.05 -4.35
CA SER A 57 -8.09 -6.04 -5.44
C SER A 57 -7.52 -5.56 -6.79
N TYR A 58 -7.41 -4.25 -7.01
CA TYR A 58 -6.82 -3.65 -8.21
C TYR A 58 -5.30 -3.47 -8.13
N LEU A 59 -4.75 -3.68 -6.93
CA LEU A 59 -3.35 -3.41 -6.57
C LEU A 59 -2.56 -4.68 -6.30
N VAL A 60 -3.19 -5.85 -6.36
CA VAL A 60 -2.49 -7.14 -6.43
C VAL A 60 -2.03 -7.37 -7.86
N PHE A 61 -0.74 -7.64 -8.04
CA PHE A 61 -0.11 -7.80 -9.35
C PHE A 61 0.42 -9.21 -9.55
N SER A 62 0.44 -9.65 -10.80
CA SER A 62 0.93 -10.97 -11.17
C SER A 62 2.39 -11.15 -10.78
N ASN A 63 2.70 -12.31 -10.18
CA ASN A 63 4.07 -12.71 -9.88
C ASN A 63 4.94 -12.89 -11.13
N ALA A 64 4.36 -12.97 -12.34
CA ALA A 64 5.13 -13.03 -13.58
C ALA A 64 6.02 -11.79 -13.83
N LEU A 65 5.75 -10.69 -13.11
CA LEU A 65 6.62 -9.51 -13.12
C LEU A 65 7.89 -9.71 -12.29
N TYR A 66 7.87 -10.61 -11.30
CA TYR A 66 8.95 -10.77 -10.35
C TYR A 66 10.26 -11.20 -11.01
N LYS A 67 11.31 -10.42 -10.75
CA LYS A 67 12.70 -10.69 -11.14
C LYS A 67 13.59 -10.18 -10.02
N ALA A 68 14.30 -11.09 -9.35
CA ALA A 68 15.23 -10.72 -8.29
C ALA A 68 16.14 -9.55 -8.72
N ASP A 69 16.27 -8.54 -7.85
CA ASP A 69 17.08 -7.34 -8.01
C ASP A 69 16.71 -6.43 -9.22
N LYS A 70 15.60 -6.70 -9.91
CA LYS A 70 15.18 -5.95 -11.12
C LYS A 70 13.73 -5.47 -11.08
N PHE A 71 12.87 -6.32 -10.54
CA PHE A 71 11.47 -6.04 -10.30
C PHE A 71 11.03 -6.97 -9.16
N ASP A 72 11.36 -6.59 -7.94
CA ASP A 72 11.08 -7.36 -6.73
C ASP A 72 10.28 -6.49 -5.75
N CYS A 73 10.45 -6.72 -4.46
CA CYS A 73 9.45 -6.41 -3.44
C CYS A 73 9.20 -4.89 -3.37
N GLU A 74 10.24 -4.07 -3.45
CA GLU A 74 10.10 -2.62 -3.48
C GLU A 74 9.39 -2.11 -4.74
N ASP A 75 9.63 -2.72 -5.89
CA ASP A 75 9.01 -2.32 -7.16
C ASP A 75 7.51 -2.60 -7.14
N PHE A 76 7.10 -3.76 -6.61
CA PHE A 76 5.70 -4.07 -6.39
C PHE A 76 5.05 -3.06 -5.43
N ALA A 77 5.70 -2.73 -4.32
CA ALA A 77 5.18 -1.78 -3.33
C ALA A 77 5.07 -0.34 -3.86
N LEU A 78 6.07 0.15 -4.60
CA LEU A 78 6.05 1.47 -5.24
C LEU A 78 5.01 1.53 -6.36
N LYS A 79 4.87 0.47 -7.16
CA LYS A 79 3.82 0.36 -8.18
C LYS A 79 2.43 0.41 -7.56
N ALA A 80 2.21 -0.30 -6.44
CA ALA A 80 0.93 -0.31 -5.75
C ALA A 80 0.58 1.09 -5.21
N GLN A 81 1.53 1.75 -4.54
CA GLN A 81 1.36 3.13 -4.06
C GLN A 81 0.99 4.08 -5.22
N THR A 82 1.75 4.05 -6.31
CA THR A 82 1.55 4.95 -7.46
C THR A 82 0.18 4.72 -8.09
N LYS A 83 -0.17 3.45 -8.34
CA LYS A 83 -1.46 3.08 -8.94
C LYS A 83 -2.64 3.39 -8.01
N CYS A 84 -2.44 3.30 -6.69
CA CYS A 84 -3.47 3.65 -5.72
C CYS A 84 -3.81 5.14 -5.79
N ALA A 85 -2.80 6.00 -5.79
CA ALA A 85 -2.95 7.44 -5.94
C ALA A 85 -3.58 7.80 -7.30
N GLU A 86 -3.11 7.18 -8.39
CA GLU A 86 -3.61 7.43 -9.75
C GLU A 86 -5.09 7.06 -9.93
N LEU A 87 -5.49 5.86 -9.49
CA LEU A 87 -6.83 5.35 -9.77
C LEU A 87 -7.89 5.80 -8.76
N PHE A 88 -7.48 6.04 -7.51
CA PHE A 88 -8.42 6.22 -6.40
C PHE A 88 -8.21 7.53 -5.64
N GLY A 89 -7.13 8.29 -5.91
CA GLY A 89 -6.82 9.51 -5.15
C GLY A 89 -6.39 9.25 -3.69
N LEU A 90 -6.22 7.99 -3.29
CA LEU A 90 -5.81 7.62 -1.93
C LEU A 90 -4.28 7.57 -1.87
N ASN A 91 -3.67 8.39 -1.02
CA ASN A 91 -2.21 8.51 -0.88
C ASN A 91 -1.69 8.00 0.48
N THR A 92 -2.54 7.32 1.27
CA THR A 92 -2.15 6.65 2.53
C THR A 92 -1.66 5.21 2.35
N LEU A 93 -1.74 4.63 1.15
CA LEU A 93 -1.02 3.39 0.82
C LEU A 93 0.45 3.74 0.59
N ARG A 94 1.29 3.53 1.59
CA ARG A 94 2.69 3.99 1.58
C ARG A 94 3.66 2.83 1.46
N TYR A 95 4.68 3.00 0.65
CA TYR A 95 5.87 2.16 0.65
C TYR A 95 6.48 2.15 2.05
N THR A 96 6.66 0.95 2.56
CA THR A 96 7.15 0.65 3.89
C THR A 96 8.28 -0.37 3.76
N TYR A 97 9.37 -0.11 4.46
CA TYR A 97 10.53 -0.99 4.48
C TYR A 97 10.70 -1.58 5.88
N GLY A 98 11.06 -2.86 5.94
CA GLY A 98 11.18 -3.57 7.21
C GLY A 98 11.93 -4.88 7.09
N ASN A 99 11.90 -5.63 8.18
CA ASN A 99 12.43 -6.99 8.24
C ASN A 99 11.28 -7.99 8.25
N THR A 100 11.49 -9.13 7.62
CA THR A 100 10.60 -10.29 7.61
C THR A 100 11.43 -11.54 7.95
N PRO A 101 10.83 -12.73 8.13
CA PRO A 101 11.57 -13.99 8.27
C PRO A 101 12.57 -14.28 7.14
N TRP A 102 12.36 -13.67 5.96
CA TRP A 102 13.20 -13.88 4.78
C TRP A 102 14.25 -12.79 4.55
N GLY A 103 14.31 -11.78 5.44
CA GLY A 103 15.29 -10.70 5.39
C GLY A 103 14.66 -9.32 5.21
N ALA A 104 15.43 -8.40 4.63
CA ALA A 104 14.96 -7.07 4.29
C ALA A 104 13.83 -7.14 3.24
N HIS A 105 12.80 -6.32 3.40
CA HIS A 105 11.62 -6.37 2.52
C HIS A 105 10.96 -5.00 2.35
N GLY A 106 10.55 -4.72 1.12
CA GLY A 106 9.68 -3.60 0.77
C GLY A 106 8.24 -4.09 0.58
N PHE A 107 7.29 -3.43 1.22
CA PHE A 107 5.85 -3.75 1.17
C PHE A 107 5.05 -2.45 1.36
N ASN A 108 3.72 -2.53 1.47
CA ASN A 108 2.91 -1.36 1.77
C ASN A 108 2.32 -1.40 3.19
N SER A 109 2.18 -0.22 3.79
CA SER A 109 1.25 -0.01 4.90
C SER A 109 0.15 0.94 4.46
N LEU A 110 -1.04 0.79 5.03
CA LEU A 110 -2.18 1.68 4.80
C LEU A 110 -2.84 2.03 6.13
N PHE A 111 -3.45 3.21 6.18
CA PHE A 111 -4.19 3.68 7.34
C PHE A 111 -5.70 3.44 7.13
N SER A 112 -6.33 2.77 8.10
CA SER A 112 -7.78 2.53 8.12
C SER A 112 -8.30 2.56 9.55
N ALA A 113 -9.43 3.24 9.76
CA ALA A 113 -10.18 3.24 11.02
C ALA A 113 -9.35 3.46 12.31
N GLY A 114 -8.22 4.17 12.24
CA GLY A 114 -7.38 4.46 13.41
C GLY A 114 -6.15 3.56 13.57
N SER A 115 -6.01 2.51 12.76
CA SER A 115 -4.89 1.55 12.78
C SER A 115 -4.19 1.44 11.43
N PHE A 116 -3.00 0.84 11.44
CA PHE A 116 -2.31 0.46 10.22
C PHE A 116 -2.52 -1.02 9.89
N ILE A 117 -2.66 -1.28 8.60
CA ILE A 117 -2.72 -2.62 8.02
C ILE A 117 -1.54 -2.74 7.05
N LEU A 118 -0.98 -3.94 6.93
CA LEU A 118 0.08 -4.25 5.99
C LEU A 118 -0.51 -4.89 4.73
N PHE A 119 0.10 -4.60 3.59
CA PHE A 119 -0.33 -5.08 2.28
C PHE A 119 0.84 -5.56 1.45
N GLU A 120 0.69 -6.75 0.87
CA GLU A 120 1.62 -7.37 -0.06
C GLU A 120 1.05 -7.42 -1.49
N PRO A 121 1.52 -6.52 -2.38
CA PRO A 121 1.00 -6.43 -3.73
C PRO A 121 1.41 -7.57 -4.67
N ASN A 122 2.34 -8.45 -4.30
CA ASN A 122 2.69 -9.61 -5.12
C ASN A 122 1.67 -10.76 -4.91
N ALA A 123 0.99 -11.19 -5.97
CA ALA A 123 0.02 -12.29 -5.93
C ALA A 123 0.58 -13.61 -5.35
N GLN A 124 1.88 -13.88 -5.49
CA GLN A 124 2.50 -15.08 -4.89
C GLN A 124 2.38 -15.09 -3.36
N PHE A 125 2.31 -13.91 -2.73
CA PHE A 125 2.09 -13.83 -1.28
C PHE A 125 0.72 -14.40 -0.90
N GLN A 126 -0.34 -14.05 -1.64
CA GLN A 126 -1.67 -14.60 -1.38
C GLN A 126 -1.70 -16.13 -1.59
N GLU A 127 -0.98 -16.66 -2.57
CA GLU A 127 -0.87 -18.10 -2.81
C GLU A 127 -0.18 -18.85 -1.66
N THR A 128 0.73 -18.19 -0.94
CA THR A 128 1.55 -18.80 0.10
C THR A 128 1.04 -18.53 1.52
N GLN A 129 0.45 -17.37 1.76
CA GLN A 129 0.02 -16.89 3.08
C GLN A 129 -1.50 -16.66 3.17
N GLY A 130 -2.26 -16.92 2.11
CA GLY A 130 -3.72 -16.92 2.08
C GLY A 130 -4.39 -15.57 1.83
N ALA A 131 -3.80 -14.47 2.31
CA ALA A 131 -4.32 -13.12 2.08
C ALA A 131 -3.18 -12.11 1.83
N PRO A 132 -3.36 -11.15 0.92
CA PRO A 132 -2.37 -10.09 0.67
C PRO A 132 -2.42 -8.98 1.75
N ILE A 133 -3.34 -9.07 2.72
CA ILE A 133 -3.47 -8.11 3.82
C ILE A 133 -3.33 -8.82 5.16
N PHE A 134 -2.69 -8.16 6.11
CA PHE A 134 -2.48 -8.69 7.45
C PHE A 134 -2.23 -7.55 8.44
N ASN A 135 -2.44 -7.83 9.73
CA ASN A 135 -2.28 -6.81 10.77
C ASN A 135 -0.80 -6.48 11.00
N TRP A 136 -0.56 -5.33 11.64
CA TRP A 136 0.77 -4.94 12.06
C TRP A 136 1.42 -6.01 12.96
N GLY A 137 2.62 -6.48 12.60
CA GLY A 137 3.35 -7.52 13.34
C GLY A 137 2.94 -8.95 13.01
N GLU A 138 1.92 -9.18 12.17
CA GLU A 138 1.62 -10.52 11.65
C GLU A 138 2.68 -10.97 10.64
N ASN A 139 2.81 -12.29 10.47
CA ASN A 139 3.82 -12.92 9.60
C ASN A 139 5.28 -12.53 9.93
N ASP A 140 5.53 -12.07 11.17
CA ASP A 140 6.81 -11.55 11.64
C ASP A 140 7.35 -10.34 10.82
N TYR A 141 6.45 -9.61 10.16
CA TYR A 141 6.79 -8.36 9.49
C TYR A 141 7.02 -7.27 10.54
N LYS A 142 8.20 -6.64 10.45
CA LYS A 142 8.65 -5.57 11.35
C LYS A 142 8.95 -4.33 10.53
N PRO A 143 7.94 -3.47 10.28
CA PRO A 143 8.14 -2.17 9.65
C PRO A 143 9.19 -1.35 10.42
N THR A 144 10.11 -0.72 9.69
CA THR A 144 11.17 0.13 10.28
C THR A 144 11.18 1.52 9.69
N HIS A 145 10.83 1.65 8.41
CA HIS A 145 10.80 2.92 7.70
C HIS A 145 9.55 3.04 6.82
N VAL A 146 9.06 4.27 6.64
CA VAL A 146 7.99 4.58 5.70
C VAL A 146 8.32 5.85 4.92
N LEU A 147 7.99 5.86 3.63
CA LEU A 147 8.04 7.08 2.83
C LEU A 147 6.69 7.80 3.00
N LEU A 148 6.67 8.99 3.62
CA LEU A 148 5.45 9.78 3.82
C LEU A 148 5.31 10.92 2.81
#